data_AF-A0A837F9L6-F1
#
_entry.id   AF-A0A837F9L6-F1
#
_cell.length_a   1.000
_cell.length_b   1.000
_cell.length_c   1.000
_cell.angle_alpha   90.00
_cell.angle_beta   90.00
_cell.angle_gamma   90.00
#
_symmetry.space_group_name_H-M   'P 1'
#
loop_
_entity.id
_entity.type
_entity.pdbx_description
1 polymer ?
#
loop_
_entity_poly.entity_id
_entity_poly.type
_entity_poly.pdbx_seq_one_letter_code
_entity_poly.pdbx_strand_id
1 'polypeptide(L)' 'MATVYRITITKKSKESFTGLMTRSQPEIVNGYVALAMDDGKWRYFSQDSIEDFLFEPVEQPEEQTTE' A
#
# COMPACT_ATOMS: atom_id res chain seq x y z
N MET A 1 4.28 2.29 -18.60
CA MET A 1 4.52 2.94 -17.29
C MET A 1 3.63 2.27 -16.28
N ALA A 2 4.17 1.80 -15.15
CA ALA A 2 3.34 1.26 -14.08
C ALA A 2 2.92 2.43 -13.18
N THR A 3 1.62 2.64 -13.00
CA THR A 3 1.13 3.64 -12.05
C THR A 3 1.50 3.20 -10.63
N VAL A 4 2.28 4.03 -9.94
CA VAL A 4 2.55 3.85 -8.51
C VAL A 4 1.40 4.45 -7.72
N TYR A 5 0.96 3.75 -6.69
CA TYR A 5 -0.05 4.19 -5.75
C TYR A 5 0.57 4.37 -4.37
N ARG A 6 0.20 5.47 -3.72
CA ARG A 6 0.34 5.64 -2.28
C ARG A 6 -0.89 5.03 -1.65
N ILE A 7 -0.67 3.99 -0.86
CA ILE A 7 -1.74 3.25 -0.19
C ILE A 7 -1.64 3.56 1.29
N THR A 8 -2.74 4.05 1.86
CA THR A 8 -2.84 4.32 3.31
C THR A 8 -3.90 3.40 3.92
N ILE A 9 -3.48 2.63 4.92
CA ILE A 9 -4.34 1.77 5.74
C ILE A 9 -4.56 2.45 7.08
N THR A 10 -5.82 2.70 7.43
CA THR A 10 -6.18 3.22 8.77
C THR A 10 -6.85 2.10 9.57
N LYS A 11 -6.26 1.74 10.71
CA LYS A 11 -6.82 0.75 11.62
C LYS A 11 -7.94 1.32 12.47
N LYS A 12 -8.80 0.45 12.99
CA LYS A 12 -9.81 0.77 14.02
C LYS A 12 -9.21 1.37 15.29
N SER A 13 -7.93 1.08 15.57
CA SER A 13 -7.17 1.70 16.65
C SER A 13 -6.78 3.16 16.37
N LYS A 14 -7.15 3.71 15.21
CA LYS A 14 -6.77 5.03 14.69
C LYS A 14 -5.28 5.18 14.33
N GLU A 15 -4.55 4.07 14.23
CA GLU A 15 -3.19 4.04 13.70
C GLU A 15 -3.21 3.92 12.17
N SER A 16 -2.39 4.69 11.48
CA SER A 16 -2.32 4.71 10.02
C SER A 16 -0.95 4.29 9.52
N PHE A 17 -0.92 3.54 8.41
CA PHE A 17 0.29 3.08 7.75
C PHE A 17 0.21 3.41 6.27
N THR A 18 1.33 3.89 5.73
CA THR A 18 1.41 4.27 4.32
C THR A 18 2.52 3.48 3.64
N GLY A 19 2.23 3.02 2.42
CA GLY A 19 3.14 2.29 1.56
C GLY A 19 3.06 2.76 0.11
N LEU A 20 4.07 2.40 -0.69
CA LEU A 20 4.11 2.66 -2.12
C LEU A 20 4.09 1.33 -2.87
N MET A 21 3.15 1.19 -3.80
CA MET A 21 2.96 -0.05 -4.56
C MET A 21 2.69 0.26 -6.02
N THR A 22 3.25 -0.52 -6.94
CA THR A 22 2.95 -0.46 -8.38
C THR A 22 1.66 -1.21 -8.75
N ARG A 23 0.88 -1.63 -7.75
CA ARG A 23 -0.36 -2.39 -7.91
C ARG A 23 -1.54 -1.58 -7.41
N SER A 24 -2.60 -1.56 -8.21
CA SER A 24 -3.81 -0.77 -7.98
C SER A 24 -4.78 -1.38 -6.96
N GLN A 25 -4.60 -2.65 -6.58
CA GLN A 25 -5.43 -3.33 -5.57
C GLN A 25 -4.55 -4.03 -4.54
N PRO A 26 -4.92 -4.03 -3.24
CA PRO A 26 -4.26 -4.86 -2.24
C PRO A 26 -4.52 -6.33 -2.54
N GLU A 27 -3.48 -7.14 -2.49
CA GLU A 27 -3.63 -8.59 -2.48
C GLU A 27 -4.02 -9.05 -1.07
N ILE A 28 -5.09 -9.84 -1.00
CA ILE A 28 -5.46 -10.56 0.22
C ILE A 28 -4.68 -11.88 0.21
N VAL A 29 -3.69 -11.98 1.10
CA VAL A 29 -2.85 -13.18 1.26
C VAL A 29 -3.27 -13.87 2.55
N ASN A 30 -3.86 -15.06 2.44
CA ASN A 30 -4.36 -15.83 3.58
C ASN A 30 -5.31 -15.04 4.51
N GLY A 31 -6.13 -14.15 3.94
CA GLY A 31 -7.05 -13.28 4.71
C GLY A 31 -6.39 -12.03 5.30
N TYR A 32 -5.11 -11.80 5.06
CA TYR A 32 -4.41 -10.58 5.46
C TYR A 32 -4.18 -9.66 4.27
N VAL A 33 -4.25 -8.36 4.52
CA VAL A 33 -3.93 -7.32 3.54
C VAL A 33 -2.45 -7.02 3.66
N ALA A 34 -1.72 -7.19 2.56
CA ALA A 34 -0.30 -6.88 2.48
C ALA A 34 -0.08 -5.41 2.07
N LEU A 35 0.83 -4.73 2.77
CA LEU A 35 1.32 -3.38 2.43
C LEU A 35 2.85 -3.39 2.37
N ALA A 36 3.40 -2.94 1.25
CA ALA A 36 4.84 -2.69 1.13
C ALA A 36 5.14 -1.28 1.67
N MET A 37 5.91 -1.22 2.75
CA MET A 37 6.34 0.01 3.39
C MET A 37 7.47 0.67 2.58
N ASP A 38 7.69 1.96 2.81
CA ASP A 38 8.77 2.75 2.20
C ASP A 38 10.18 2.23 2.54
N ASP A 39 10.34 1.60 3.71
CA ASP A 39 11.60 0.96 4.14
C ASP A 39 11.85 -0.42 3.50
N GLY A 40 11.04 -0.82 2.53
CA GLY A 40 11.14 -2.09 1.82
C GLY A 40 10.60 -3.30 2.61
N LYS A 41 10.06 -3.10 3.82
CA LYS A 41 9.44 -4.19 4.58
C LYS A 41 7.99 -4.40 4.15
N TRP A 42 7.55 -5.64 4.30
CA TRP A 42 6.14 -6.00 4.15
C TRP A 42 5.46 -6.03 5.51
N ARG A 43 4.25 -5.47 5.58
CA ARG A 43 3.34 -5.61 6.72
C ARG A 43 2.04 -6.25 6.29
N TYR A 44 1.49 -7.08 7.17
CA TYR A 44 0.25 -7.81 6.94
C TYR A 44 -0.77 -7.40 8.00
N PHE A 45 -1.94 -6.95 7.56
CA PHE A 45 -3.01 -6.47 8.41
C PHE A 45 -4.20 -7.41 8.34
N SER A 46 -4.75 -7.80 9.49
CA SER A 46 -6.03 -8.51 9.51
C SER A 46 -7.13 -7.57 9.03
N GLN A 47 -8.00 -8.04 8.14
CA GLN A 47 -9.13 -7.28 7.61
C GLN A 47 -10.01 -6.70 8.72
N ASP A 48 -10.25 -7.47 9.78
CA ASP A 48 -11.09 -7.04 10.91
C ASP A 48 -10.50 -5.86 11.69
N SER A 49 -9.19 -5.63 11.57
CA SER A 49 -8.50 -4.54 12.26
C SER A 49 -8.52 -3.22 11.50
N ILE A 50 -8.94 -3.24 10.24
CA ILE A 50 -8.91 -2.09 9.33
C ILE A 50 -10.24 -1.36 9.40
N GLU A 51 -10.16 -0.03 9.42
CA GLU A 51 -11.32 0.85 9.37
C GLU A 51 -11.49 1.48 7.99
N ASP A 52 -10.38 1.89 7.35
CA ASP A 52 -10.42 2.55 6.06
C ASP A 52 -9.19 2.24 5.19
N PHE A 53 -9.38 2.39 3.87
CA PHE A 53 -8.38 2.21 2.82
C PHE A 53 -8.41 3.38 1.84
N LEU A 54 -7.27 4.06 1.70
CA LEU A 54 -7.10 5.12 0.74
C LEU A 54 -6.04 4.74 -0.31
N PHE A 55 -6.40 4.88 -1.59
CA PHE A 55 -5.52 4.65 -2.73
C PHE A 55 -5.38 5.94 -3.52
N GLU A 56 -4.18 6.51 -3.51
CA GLU A 56 -3.87 7.73 -4.23
C GLU A 56 -2.87 7.42 -5.34
N PRO A 57 -3.19 7.69 -6.62
CA PRO A 57 -2.18 7.59 -7.67
C PRO A 57 -1.07 8.61 -7.39
N VAL A 58 0.17 8.17 -7.45
CA VAL A 58 1.34 9.04 -7.39
C VAL A 58 1.71 9.35 -8.83
N GLU A 59 1.61 10.63 -9.20
CA GLU A 59 2.18 11.12 -10.44
C GLU A 59 3.71 10.97 -10.33
N GLN A 60 4.25 9.91 -10.91
CA GLN A 60 5.70 9.81 -11.10
C GLN A 60 6.08 10.77 -12.23
N PRO A 61 7.08 11.66 -12.04
CA PRO A 61 7.82 12.15 -13.18
C PRO A 61 8.44 10.95 -13.88
N GLU A 62 8.29 10.87 -15.21
CA GLU A 62 8.87 9.85 -16.07
C GLU A 62 10.41 9.85 -15.95
N GLU A 63 11.01 9.15 -14.98
CA GLU A 63 12.43 8.77 -15.04
C GLU A 63 12.83 7.85 -13.86
N GLN A 64 12.94 6.55 -14.16
CA GLN A 64 14.12 5.70 -13.95
C GLN A 64 13.70 4.23 -13.98
N THR A 65 13.71 3.68 -15.20
CA THR A 65 14.12 2.29 -15.39
C THR A 65 15.61 2.27 -15.08
N THR A 66 16.01 1.62 -13.99
CA THR A 66 17.39 1.20 -13.82
C THR A 66 17.43 -0.31 -14.00
N GLU A 67 18.27 -0.67 -14.97
CA GLU A 67 18.66 -1.97 -15.51
C GLU A 67 19.14 -2.98 -14.46
#